data_AF-A0A1G1R5T5-F1
#
_entry.id   AF-A0A1G1R5T5-F1
#
_cell.length_a   1.000
_cell.length_b   1.000
_cell.length_c   1.000
_cell.angle_alpha   90.00
_cell.angle_beta   90.00
_cell.angle_gamma   90.00
#
_symmetry.space_group_name_H-M   'P 1'
#
loop_
_entity.id
_entity.type
_entity.pdbx_description
1 polymer ?
#
loop_
_entity_poly.entity_id
_entity_poly.type
_entity_poly.pdbx_seq_one_letter_code
_entity_poly.pdbx_strand_id
1 'polypeptide(L)'
;MRRAADEMESLVKDKLAYARTVGEPYKDVILLYEEARTRRQSGDAIVGSILGGQKVSIQSHEEAEQQYWLALSAYMLISQALEDSALLDKKVQVRLQKKSKLDARDLFKVTSRTAIREIRQSGEYAQAQVDLAELWVKHTITDEEREYENAVDDLAATGRICEDGYWYCCPFQPVYKVENGPVEMGGRSIPTGHVFVWDYGEDGNPGRFITESSFGRADSRHYCEDET
;
A
#
# COMPACT_ATOMS: atom_id res chain seq x y z
N MET A 1 -18.68 15.27 -6.73
CA MET A 1 -17.96 15.03 -5.45
C MET A 1 -17.97 16.24 -4.53
N ARG A 2 -17.60 17.45 -5.00
CA ARG A 2 -17.65 18.70 -4.20
C ARG A 2 -18.93 18.88 -3.36
N ARG A 3 -20.10 18.84 -4.00
CA ARG A 3 -21.41 18.94 -3.32
C ARG A 3 -21.61 17.88 -2.22
N ALA A 4 -21.19 16.65 -2.48
CA ALA A 4 -21.31 15.58 -1.48
C ALA A 4 -20.39 15.83 -0.29
N ALA A 5 -19.19 16.39 -0.51
CA ALA A 5 -18.28 16.77 0.57
C ALA A 5 -18.87 17.91 1.43
N ASP A 6 -19.56 18.88 0.82
CA ASP A 6 -20.26 19.95 1.54
C ASP A 6 -21.43 19.42 2.38
N GLU A 7 -22.24 18.52 1.81
CA GLU A 7 -23.35 17.88 2.53
C GLU A 7 -22.82 17.06 3.71
N MET A 8 -21.75 16.30 3.53
CA MET A 8 -21.13 15.51 4.60
C MET A 8 -20.50 16.36 5.70
N GLU A 9 -19.80 17.45 5.36
CA GLU A 9 -19.27 18.36 6.37
C GLU A 9 -20.41 18.99 7.19
N SER A 10 -21.51 19.38 6.53
CA SER A 10 -22.67 19.93 7.21
C SER A 10 -23.29 18.95 8.20
N LEU A 11 -23.32 17.65 7.89
CA LEU A 11 -23.88 16.62 8.77
C LEU A 11 -23.08 16.42 10.05
N VAL A 12 -21.75 16.57 10.01
CA VAL A 12 -20.87 16.35 11.18
C VAL A 12 -20.64 17.61 12.00
N LYS A 13 -20.91 18.80 11.45
CA LYS A 13 -20.55 20.10 12.03
C LYS A 13 -21.08 20.32 13.46
N ASP A 14 -22.35 20.03 13.70
CA ASP A 14 -22.98 20.31 14.99
C ASP A 14 -22.46 19.37 16.09
N LYS A 15 -22.34 18.08 15.77
CA LYS A 15 -21.76 17.08 16.66
C LYS A 15 -20.28 17.33 16.93
N LEU A 16 -19.54 17.84 15.94
CA LEU A 16 -18.15 18.22 16.12
C LEU A 16 -18.02 19.46 17.01
N ALA A 17 -18.93 20.43 16.91
CA ALA A 17 -18.95 21.59 17.81
C ALA A 17 -19.12 21.15 19.27
N TYR A 18 -19.96 20.15 19.53
CA TYR A 18 -20.07 19.50 20.82
C TYR A 18 -18.79 18.72 21.21
N ALA A 19 -18.24 17.92 20.32
CA ALA A 19 -17.00 17.17 20.57
C ALA A 19 -15.83 18.08 21.00
N ARG A 20 -15.74 19.28 20.41
CA ARG A 20 -14.73 20.30 20.77
C ARG A 20 -14.90 20.85 22.20
N THR A 21 -16.10 20.87 22.76
CA THR A 21 -16.31 21.31 24.15
C THR A 21 -15.94 20.21 25.15
N VAL A 22 -16.08 18.94 24.75
CA VAL A 22 -15.70 17.77 25.56
C VAL A 22 -14.18 17.56 25.56
N GLY A 23 -13.50 17.81 24.43
CA GLY A 23 -12.04 17.84 24.35
C GLY A 23 -11.42 16.45 24.18
N GLU A 24 -10.70 15.97 25.19
CA GLU A 24 -9.75 14.85 25.08
C GLU A 24 -10.33 13.56 24.46
N PRO A 25 -11.56 13.11 24.79
CA PRO A 25 -12.13 11.88 24.22
C PRO A 25 -12.34 11.93 22.70
N TYR A 26 -12.36 13.13 22.10
CA TYR A 26 -12.61 13.34 20.69
C TYR A 26 -11.42 13.97 19.97
N LYS A 27 -10.25 14.04 20.60
CA LYS A 27 -9.07 14.69 20.05
C LYS A 27 -8.73 14.18 18.65
N ASP A 28 -8.73 12.87 18.44
CA ASP A 28 -8.40 12.26 17.15
C ASP A 28 -9.50 12.50 16.11
N VAL A 29 -10.77 12.53 16.53
CA VAL A 29 -11.91 12.91 15.67
C VAL A 29 -11.77 14.34 15.19
N ILE A 30 -11.35 15.25 16.08
CA ILE A 30 -11.13 16.67 15.77
C ILE A 30 -9.95 16.83 14.81
N LEU A 31 -8.85 16.10 15.02
CA LEU A 31 -7.69 16.12 14.13
C LEU A 31 -8.04 15.59 12.73
N LEU A 32 -8.72 14.45 12.66
CA LEU A 32 -9.18 13.85 11.40
C LEU A 32 -10.11 14.80 10.64
N TYR A 33 -10.96 15.55 11.36
CA TYR A 33 -11.82 16.56 10.75
C TYR A 33 -11.03 17.73 10.13
N GLU A 34 -10.01 18.26 10.81
CA GLU A 34 -9.20 19.34 10.23
C GLU A 34 -8.38 18.86 9.02
N GLU A 35 -7.93 17.61 9.02
CA GLU A 35 -7.31 16.99 7.84
C GLU A 35 -8.29 16.87 6.68
N ALA A 36 -9.49 16.33 6.92
CA ALA A 36 -10.55 16.20 5.92
C ALA A 36 -10.95 17.55 5.31
N ARG A 37 -11.07 18.58 6.17
CA ARG A 37 -11.39 19.95 5.76
C ARG A 37 -10.28 20.54 4.89
N THR A 38 -9.02 20.31 5.24
CA THR A 38 -7.85 20.75 4.46
C THR A 38 -7.86 20.10 3.07
N ARG A 39 -8.09 18.78 2.99
CA ARG A 39 -8.20 18.06 1.71
C ARG A 39 -9.33 18.59 0.84
N ARG A 40 -10.50 18.87 1.42
CA ARG A 40 -11.60 19.52 0.70
C ARG A 40 -11.17 20.89 0.15
N GLN A 41 -10.54 21.73 0.97
CA GLN A 41 -10.06 23.05 0.54
C GLN A 41 -9.03 22.96 -0.60
N SER A 42 -8.15 21.96 -0.58
CA SER A 42 -7.24 21.67 -1.69
C SER A 42 -8.01 21.31 -2.97
N GLY A 43 -9.02 20.44 -2.88
CA GLY A 43 -9.91 20.13 -4.00
C GLY A 43 -10.67 21.35 -4.53
N ASP A 44 -11.15 22.22 -3.63
CA ASP A 44 -11.83 23.48 -3.99
C ASP A 44 -10.88 24.45 -4.70
N ALA A 45 -9.63 24.56 -4.25
CA ALA A 45 -8.63 25.41 -4.89
C ALA A 45 -8.33 24.95 -6.32
N ILE A 46 -8.20 23.64 -6.53
CA ILE A 46 -7.96 23.06 -7.86
C ILE A 46 -9.19 23.29 -8.77
N VAL A 47 -10.41 23.02 -8.28
CA VAL A 47 -11.65 23.30 -9.05
C VAL A 47 -11.85 24.80 -9.29
N GLY A 48 -11.46 25.66 -8.35
CA GLY A 48 -11.47 27.10 -8.51
C GLY A 48 -10.59 27.57 -9.66
N SER A 49 -9.41 26.97 -9.82
CA SER A 49 -8.53 27.22 -10.97
C SER A 49 -9.14 26.76 -12.30
N ILE A 50 -9.92 25.65 -12.30
CA ILE A 50 -10.69 25.16 -13.45
C ILE A 50 -11.77 26.16 -13.85
N LEU A 51 -12.54 26.67 -12.90
CA LEU A 51 -13.64 27.62 -13.14
C LEU A 51 -13.14 29.02 -13.52
N GLY A 52 -11.91 29.38 -13.13
CA GLY A 52 -11.24 30.64 -13.47
C GLY A 52 -10.74 30.75 -14.92
N GLY A 53 -11.02 29.77 -15.78
CA GLY A 53 -10.68 29.80 -17.21
C GLY A 53 -9.23 29.45 -17.53
N GLN A 54 -8.47 28.92 -16.58
CA GLN A 54 -7.16 28.35 -16.87
C GLN A 54 -7.33 26.98 -17.56
N LYS A 55 -6.48 26.66 -18.54
CA LYS A 55 -6.42 25.30 -19.10
C LYS A 55 -5.86 24.36 -18.03
N VAL A 56 -6.76 23.61 -17.41
CA VAL A 56 -6.38 22.64 -16.37
C VAL A 56 -6.14 21.28 -17.02
N SER A 57 -5.07 20.61 -16.59
CA SER A 57 -4.70 19.30 -17.10
C SER A 57 -5.67 18.22 -16.62
N ILE A 58 -5.77 17.09 -17.34
CA ILE A 58 -6.51 15.91 -16.88
C ILE A 58 -5.99 15.43 -15.52
N GLN A 59 -4.66 15.49 -15.31
CA GLN A 59 -4.03 15.14 -14.04
C GLN A 59 -4.54 15.98 -12.87
N SER A 60 -4.77 17.27 -13.08
CA SER A 60 -5.32 18.15 -12.05
C SER A 60 -6.81 17.87 -11.76
N HIS A 61 -7.57 17.38 -12.75
CA HIS A 61 -8.92 16.89 -12.52
C HIS A 61 -8.92 15.63 -11.64
N GLU A 62 -8.07 14.65 -11.97
CA GLU A 62 -7.91 13.43 -11.18
C GLU A 62 -7.43 13.75 -9.76
N GLU A 63 -6.52 14.71 -9.61
CA GLU A 63 -6.05 15.18 -8.31
C GLU A 63 -7.16 15.82 -7.49
N ALA A 64 -7.99 16.69 -8.08
CA ALA A 64 -9.14 17.27 -7.41
C ALA A 64 -10.14 16.20 -6.96
N GLU A 65 -10.47 15.24 -7.82
CA GLU A 65 -11.35 14.13 -7.49
C GLU A 65 -10.79 13.28 -6.35
N GLN A 66 -9.49 12.99 -6.38
CA GLN A 66 -8.81 12.29 -5.30
C GLN A 66 -8.93 13.06 -3.98
N GLN A 67 -8.69 14.37 -3.96
CA GLN A 67 -8.82 15.17 -2.74
C GLN A 67 -10.26 15.13 -2.16
N TYR A 68 -11.29 15.22 -3.02
CA TYR A 68 -12.67 15.12 -2.55
C TYR A 68 -13.03 13.71 -2.06
N TRP A 69 -12.57 12.67 -2.76
CA TRP A 69 -12.78 11.28 -2.34
C TRP A 69 -12.26 11.07 -0.92
N LEU A 70 -11.06 11.59 -0.64
CA LEU A 70 -10.44 11.49 0.67
C LEU A 70 -11.15 12.27 1.76
N ALA A 71 -11.61 13.47 1.46
CA ALA A 71 -12.42 14.24 2.38
C ALA A 71 -13.73 13.51 2.70
N LEU A 72 -14.40 12.94 1.70
CA LEU A 72 -15.64 12.19 1.85
C LEU A 72 -15.49 10.95 2.73
N SER A 73 -14.48 10.12 2.45
CA SER A 73 -14.22 8.92 3.27
C SER A 73 -13.90 9.30 4.71
N ALA A 74 -13.14 10.37 4.93
CA ALA A 74 -12.85 10.86 6.27
C ALA A 74 -14.12 11.37 6.98
N TYR A 75 -15.00 12.11 6.32
CA TYR A 75 -16.27 12.55 6.92
C TYR A 75 -17.20 11.39 7.32
N MET A 76 -17.20 10.29 6.55
CA MET A 76 -17.93 9.09 6.93
C MET A 76 -17.36 8.44 8.19
N LEU A 77 -16.03 8.37 8.31
CA LEU A 77 -15.40 7.84 9.51
C LEU A 77 -15.61 8.75 10.72
N ILE A 78 -15.53 10.07 10.53
CA ILE A 78 -15.81 11.07 11.58
C ILE A 78 -17.24 10.93 12.09
N SER A 79 -18.23 10.72 11.22
CA SER A 79 -19.62 10.58 11.66
C SER A 79 -19.83 9.36 12.55
N GLN A 80 -19.13 8.26 12.27
CA GLN A 80 -19.11 7.06 13.10
C GLN A 80 -18.35 7.29 14.42
N ALA A 81 -17.17 7.92 14.34
CA ALA A 81 -16.32 8.18 15.50
C ALA A 81 -16.88 9.22 16.47
N LEU A 82 -17.80 10.08 16.01
CA LEU A 82 -18.55 10.98 16.89
C LEU A 82 -19.57 10.23 17.77
N GLU A 83 -20.04 9.05 17.34
CA GLU A 83 -20.90 8.17 18.14
C GLU A 83 -20.09 7.25 19.06
N ASP A 84 -18.97 6.73 18.54
CA ASP A 84 -18.05 5.87 19.30
C ASP A 84 -16.60 6.28 19.00
N SER A 85 -16.02 7.07 19.89
CA SER A 85 -14.66 7.59 19.70
C SER A 85 -13.59 6.51 19.77
N ALA A 86 -13.89 5.33 20.33
CA ALA A 86 -12.97 4.20 20.38
C ALA A 86 -12.72 3.58 18.98
N LEU A 87 -13.55 3.91 17.99
CA LEU A 87 -13.35 3.49 16.59
C LEU A 87 -12.06 4.04 15.99
N LEU A 88 -11.56 5.18 16.48
CA LEU A 88 -10.28 5.75 16.06
C LEU A 88 -9.10 5.30 16.93
N ASP A 89 -9.37 4.77 18.13
CA ASP A 89 -8.35 4.22 19.05
C ASP A 89 -7.80 2.88 18.56
N LYS A 90 -8.59 2.16 17.75
CA LYS A 90 -8.05 1.14 16.87
C LYS A 90 -7.37 1.86 15.73
N LYS A 91 -6.18 1.40 15.34
CA LYS A 91 -5.40 1.81 14.16
C LYS A 91 -6.16 1.62 12.83
N VAL A 92 -7.39 2.10 12.72
CA VAL A 92 -8.12 2.37 11.48
C VAL A 92 -7.62 3.73 11.02
N GLN A 93 -6.32 3.79 10.73
CA GLN A 93 -5.91 4.64 9.63
C GLN A 93 -6.77 4.15 8.47
N VAL A 94 -7.65 5.00 7.94
CA VAL A 94 -8.02 4.90 6.54
C VAL A 94 -6.69 5.06 5.82
N ARG A 95 -5.96 3.94 5.69
CA ARG A 95 -4.85 3.78 4.78
C ARG A 95 -5.53 3.93 3.44
N LEU A 96 -5.67 5.18 3.01
CA LEU A 96 -5.31 5.57 1.66
C LEU A 96 -4.37 4.48 1.16
N GLN A 97 -4.88 3.54 0.36
CA GLN A 97 -4.06 2.44 -0.12
C GLN A 97 -2.94 3.12 -0.88
N LYS A 98 -1.78 3.25 -0.22
CA LYS A 98 -0.57 3.77 -0.82
C LYS A 98 -0.38 2.90 -2.05
N LYS A 99 -0.28 3.56 -3.22
CA LYS A 99 -0.10 2.86 -4.50
C LYS A 99 1.03 1.86 -4.30
N SER A 100 0.69 0.58 -4.37
CA SER A 100 1.67 -0.49 -4.21
C SER A 100 2.25 -0.77 -5.58
N LYS A 101 3.51 -1.22 -5.63
CA LYS A 101 4.07 -1.74 -6.89
C LYS A 101 3.24 -2.90 -7.46
N LEU A 102 2.45 -3.58 -6.64
CA LEU A 102 1.48 -4.59 -7.07
C LEU A 102 0.41 -4.05 -8.04
N ASP A 103 0.15 -2.74 -8.04
CA ASP A 103 -0.77 -2.04 -8.96
C ASP A 103 -0.12 -1.71 -10.31
N ALA A 104 1.19 -1.91 -10.46
CA ALA A 104 1.88 -1.66 -11.71
C ALA A 104 1.43 -2.65 -12.80
N ARG A 105 1.41 -2.18 -14.05
CA ARG A 105 1.20 -3.03 -15.24
C ARG A 105 2.43 -3.84 -15.63
N ASP A 106 3.52 -3.74 -14.86
CA ASP A 106 4.75 -4.48 -15.08
C ASP A 106 4.59 -5.93 -14.61
N LEU A 107 4.95 -6.89 -15.46
CA LEU A 107 4.95 -8.31 -15.11
C LEU A 107 6.00 -8.63 -14.03
N PHE A 108 7.10 -7.87 -14.02
CA PHE A 108 8.21 -8.04 -13.08
C PHE A 108 8.05 -7.19 -11.81
N LYS A 109 6.83 -6.70 -11.54
CA LYS A 109 6.52 -5.73 -10.46
C LYS A 109 7.01 -6.08 -9.06
N VAL A 110 7.16 -7.37 -8.76
CA VAL A 110 7.74 -7.85 -7.49
C VAL A 110 8.99 -8.70 -7.70
N THR A 111 9.47 -8.84 -8.93
CA THR A 111 10.67 -9.62 -9.22
C THR A 111 11.93 -8.85 -8.81
N SER A 112 12.88 -9.53 -8.19
CA SER A 112 14.18 -8.95 -7.84
C SER A 112 14.91 -8.41 -9.06
N ARG A 113 15.59 -7.27 -8.90
CA ARG A 113 16.45 -6.71 -9.95
C ARG A 113 17.59 -7.65 -10.30
N THR A 114 18.10 -8.36 -9.29
CA THR A 114 19.13 -9.39 -9.45
C THR A 114 18.59 -10.54 -10.29
N ALA A 115 17.38 -11.04 -9.98
CA ALA A 115 16.72 -12.09 -10.76
C ALA A 115 16.49 -11.66 -12.22
N ILE A 116 15.94 -10.46 -12.46
CA ILE A 116 15.71 -9.93 -13.82
C ILE A 116 17.00 -9.93 -14.64
N ARG A 117 18.12 -9.48 -14.04
CA ARG A 117 19.41 -9.43 -14.72
C ARG A 117 19.90 -10.84 -15.08
N GLU A 118 19.79 -11.79 -14.16
CA GLU A 118 20.26 -13.16 -14.38
C GLU A 118 19.39 -13.93 -15.38
N ILE A 119 18.06 -13.75 -15.35
CA ILE A 119 17.11 -14.32 -16.32
C ILE A 119 17.42 -13.81 -17.74
N ARG A 120 17.78 -12.53 -17.87
CA ARG A 120 18.20 -11.97 -19.18
C ARG A 120 19.51 -12.55 -19.67
N GLN A 121 20.44 -12.87 -18.76
CA GLN A 121 21.75 -13.42 -19.11
C GLN A 121 21.68 -14.92 -19.44
N SER A 122 20.76 -15.67 -18.82
CA SER A 122 20.55 -17.10 -19.10
C SER A 122 19.76 -17.36 -20.38
N GLY A 123 19.09 -16.35 -20.94
CA GLY A 123 18.21 -16.51 -22.10
C GLY A 123 16.81 -17.00 -21.77
N GLU A 124 16.45 -17.10 -20.49
CA GLU A 124 15.14 -17.57 -20.00
C GLU A 124 14.07 -16.46 -19.97
N TYR A 125 14.38 -15.27 -20.50
CA TYR A 125 13.51 -14.10 -20.40
C TYR A 125 12.13 -14.31 -21.04
N ALA A 126 12.06 -15.01 -22.17
CA ALA A 126 10.79 -15.28 -22.84
C ALA A 126 9.89 -16.21 -22.00
N GLN A 127 10.46 -17.26 -21.42
CA GLN A 127 9.74 -18.17 -20.52
C GLN A 127 9.22 -17.40 -19.28
N ALA A 128 10.11 -16.64 -18.63
CA ALA A 128 9.73 -15.85 -17.47
C ALA A 128 8.58 -14.87 -17.73
N GLN A 129 8.49 -14.29 -18.94
CA GLN A 129 7.37 -13.43 -19.30
C GLN A 129 6.04 -14.18 -19.40
N VAL A 130 6.04 -15.40 -19.93
CA VAL A 130 4.85 -16.24 -20.02
C VAL A 130 4.39 -16.61 -18.61
N ASP A 131 5.28 -17.15 -17.79
CA ASP A 131 4.94 -17.64 -16.45
C ASP A 131 4.46 -16.50 -15.53
N LEU A 132 5.12 -15.35 -15.57
CA LEU A 132 4.67 -14.17 -14.81
C LEU A 132 3.31 -13.67 -15.29
N ALA A 133 3.05 -13.71 -16.60
CA ALA A 133 1.74 -13.32 -17.13
C ALA A 133 0.65 -14.28 -16.65
N GLU A 134 0.91 -15.59 -16.66
CA GLU A 134 -0.02 -16.58 -16.15
C GLU A 134 -0.26 -16.44 -14.64
N LEU A 135 0.81 -16.27 -13.86
CA LEU A 135 0.75 -16.03 -12.43
C LEU A 135 -0.16 -14.84 -12.13
N TRP A 136 0.08 -13.68 -12.75
CA TRP A 136 -0.71 -12.47 -12.44
C TRP A 136 -2.15 -12.50 -12.94
N VAL A 137 -2.48 -13.40 -13.89
CA VAL A 137 -3.88 -13.66 -14.28
C VAL A 137 -4.59 -14.53 -13.24
N LYS A 138 -3.91 -15.52 -12.68
CA LYS A 138 -4.48 -16.46 -11.70
C LYS A 138 -4.44 -15.91 -10.25
N HIS A 139 -3.46 -15.07 -9.93
CA HIS A 139 -3.19 -14.60 -8.56
C HIS A 139 -4.14 -13.48 -8.15
N THR A 140 -4.80 -13.66 -7.01
CA THR A 140 -5.63 -12.62 -6.39
C THR A 140 -4.81 -11.86 -5.35
N ILE A 141 -4.47 -10.61 -5.65
CA ILE A 141 -3.69 -9.77 -4.75
C ILE A 141 -4.48 -9.46 -3.47
N THR A 142 -3.87 -9.73 -2.31
CA THR A 142 -4.48 -9.49 -1.00
C THR A 142 -4.08 -8.15 -0.40
N ASP A 143 -4.84 -7.66 0.59
CA ASP A 143 -4.44 -6.47 1.35
C ASP A 143 -3.16 -6.71 2.14
N GLU A 144 -2.94 -7.92 2.65
CA GLU A 144 -1.73 -8.30 3.40
C GLU A 144 -0.47 -8.19 2.52
N GLU A 145 -0.54 -8.64 1.27
CA GLU A 145 0.52 -8.47 0.28
C GLU A 145 0.83 -7.01 0.00
N ARG A 146 -0.20 -6.17 -0.08
CA ARG A 146 -0.04 -4.72 -0.29
C ARG A 146 0.62 -4.07 0.91
N GLU A 147 0.22 -4.45 2.12
CA GLU A 147 0.84 -3.96 3.35
C GLU A 147 2.30 -4.38 3.45
N TYR A 148 2.60 -5.64 3.12
CA TYR A 148 3.96 -6.14 3.04
C TYR A 148 4.81 -5.31 2.09
N GLU A 149 4.37 -5.13 0.84
CA GLU A 149 5.17 -4.43 -0.16
C GLU A 149 5.34 -2.95 0.13
N ASN A 150 4.31 -2.29 0.68
CA ASN A 150 4.43 -0.90 1.11
C ASN A 150 5.41 -0.73 2.28
N ALA A 151 5.40 -1.66 3.24
CA ALA A 151 6.29 -1.65 4.38
C ALA A 151 7.75 -1.93 3.97
N VAL A 152 7.96 -2.85 3.03
CA VAL A 152 9.28 -3.11 2.44
C VAL A 152 9.83 -1.84 1.78
N ASP A 153 9.03 -1.16 0.95
CA ASP A 153 9.48 0.05 0.26
C ASP A 153 9.91 1.15 1.26
N ASP A 154 9.16 1.33 2.36
CA ASP A 154 9.51 2.30 3.41
C ASP A 154 10.76 1.91 4.20
N LEU A 155 10.90 0.64 4.55
CA LEU A 155 12.07 0.12 5.26
C LEU A 155 13.33 0.17 4.39
N ALA A 156 13.22 -0.12 3.10
CA ALA A 156 14.32 -0.04 2.15
C ALA A 156 14.74 1.42 1.92
N ALA A 157 13.78 2.34 1.76
CA ALA A 157 14.05 3.77 1.59
C ALA A 157 14.75 4.39 2.80
N THR A 158 14.48 3.87 4.01
CA THR A 158 15.13 4.30 5.26
C THR A 158 16.42 3.53 5.57
N GLY A 159 16.85 2.62 4.68
CA GLY A 159 18.07 1.82 4.85
C GLY A 159 17.99 0.81 6.00
N ARG A 160 16.80 0.47 6.47
CA ARG A 160 16.60 -0.51 7.55
C ARG A 160 16.71 -1.95 7.09
N ILE A 161 16.42 -2.17 5.81
CA ILE A 161 16.58 -3.45 5.14
C ILE A 161 17.33 -3.27 3.83
N CYS A 162 17.94 -4.35 3.33
CA CYS A 162 18.56 -4.42 2.02
C CYS A 162 18.14 -5.73 1.30
N GLU A 163 18.20 -5.75 -0.03
CA GLU A 163 18.00 -6.97 -0.81
C GLU A 163 19.22 -7.90 -0.61
N ASP A 164 18.96 -9.14 -0.19
CA ASP A 164 19.93 -10.21 0.06
C ASP A 164 19.64 -11.43 -0.84
N GLY A 165 19.45 -11.15 -2.13
CA GLY A 165 19.12 -12.15 -3.14
C GLY A 165 17.63 -12.21 -3.46
N TYR A 166 17.19 -13.36 -3.98
CA TYR A 166 15.82 -13.55 -4.45
C TYR A 166 15.32 -14.96 -4.18
N TRP A 167 14.00 -15.08 -4.06
CA TRP A 167 13.33 -16.36 -3.84
C TRP A 167 13.41 -17.24 -5.07
N TYR A 168 13.54 -18.55 -4.87
CA TYR A 168 13.84 -19.48 -5.95
C TYR A 168 12.66 -19.77 -6.88
N CYS A 169 11.43 -19.58 -6.42
CA CYS A 169 10.20 -19.73 -7.21
C CYS A 169 9.76 -18.42 -7.89
N CYS A 170 9.12 -18.53 -9.04
CA CYS A 170 8.37 -17.44 -9.69
C CYS A 170 7.38 -16.81 -8.68
N PRO A 171 7.34 -15.47 -8.49
CA PRO A 171 7.87 -14.41 -9.36
C PRO A 171 9.33 -13.97 -9.10
N PHE A 172 10.13 -14.77 -8.39
CA PHE A 172 11.52 -14.50 -8.01
C PHE A 172 11.69 -13.19 -7.22
N GLN A 173 10.84 -13.02 -6.22
CA GLN A 173 10.77 -11.83 -5.39
C GLN A 173 12.02 -11.63 -4.52
N PRO A 174 12.40 -10.39 -4.18
CA PRO A 174 13.53 -10.11 -3.32
C PRO A 174 13.40 -10.79 -1.96
N VAL A 175 14.51 -11.36 -1.52
CA VAL A 175 14.74 -11.67 -0.11
C VAL A 175 15.34 -10.41 0.52
N TYR A 176 14.82 -10.00 1.68
CA TYR A 176 15.34 -8.85 2.40
C TYR A 176 16.05 -9.27 3.67
N LYS A 177 17.12 -8.56 4.00
CA LYS A 177 17.85 -8.69 5.26
C LYS A 177 17.69 -7.44 6.09
N VAL A 178 17.51 -7.61 7.40
CA VAL A 178 17.42 -6.50 8.37
C VAL A 178 18.82 -6.02 8.74
N GLU A 179 19.11 -4.76 8.44
CA GLU A 179 20.43 -4.15 8.68
C GLU A 179 20.44 -3.25 9.92
N ASN A 180 19.42 -2.40 10.08
CA ASN A 180 19.42 -1.35 11.10
C ASN A 180 18.23 -1.44 12.08
N GLY A 181 18.48 -2.14 13.19
CA GLY A 181 17.52 -2.34 14.28
C GLY A 181 16.36 -3.29 13.91
N PRO A 182 15.68 -3.88 14.89
CA PRO A 182 14.57 -4.80 14.62
C PRO A 182 13.42 -4.09 13.89
N VAL A 183 12.88 -4.72 12.85
CA VAL A 183 11.78 -4.15 12.04
C VAL A 183 10.47 -4.88 12.33
N GLU A 184 9.36 -4.17 12.21
CA GLU A 184 8.02 -4.74 12.39
C GLU A 184 7.37 -4.99 11.03
N MET A 185 6.94 -6.22 10.76
CA MET A 185 6.17 -6.59 9.58
C MET A 185 5.00 -7.50 9.94
N GLY A 186 3.78 -7.15 9.53
CA GLY A 186 2.61 -8.00 9.77
C GLY A 186 2.38 -8.36 11.25
N GLY A 187 2.74 -7.46 12.17
CA GLY A 187 2.67 -7.69 13.62
C GLY A 187 3.77 -8.59 14.20
N ARG A 188 4.83 -8.87 13.43
CA ARG A 188 6.00 -9.65 13.85
C ARG A 188 7.24 -8.76 13.90
N SER A 189 8.02 -8.92 14.97
CA SER A 189 9.33 -8.28 15.11
C SER A 189 10.41 -9.16 14.50
N ILE A 190 11.15 -8.62 13.53
CA ILE A 190 12.24 -9.32 12.83
C ILE A 190 13.58 -8.78 13.36
N PRO A 191 14.43 -9.63 13.97
CA PRO A 191 15.71 -9.20 14.51
C PRO A 191 16.68 -8.69 13.43
N THR A 192 17.62 -7.84 13.84
CA THR A 192 18.74 -7.45 12.97
C THR A 192 19.57 -8.67 12.57
N GLY A 193 19.97 -8.73 11.31
CA GLY A 193 20.72 -9.83 10.71
C GLY A 193 19.86 -10.95 10.14
N HIS A 194 18.57 -11.03 10.50
CA HIS A 194 17.64 -12.01 9.94
C HIS A 194 17.17 -11.60 8.54
N VAL A 195 16.68 -12.59 7.82
CA VAL A 195 16.12 -12.44 6.48
C VAL A 195 14.64 -12.76 6.45
N PHE A 196 13.94 -12.20 5.47
CA PHE A 196 12.53 -12.44 5.26
C PHE A 196 12.14 -12.25 3.79
N VAL A 197 10.99 -12.83 3.44
CA VAL A 197 10.40 -12.77 2.10
C VAL A 197 8.91 -13.00 2.19
N TRP A 198 8.17 -12.46 1.24
CA TRP A 198 6.78 -12.88 0.98
C TRP A 198 6.78 -13.90 -0.14
N ASP A 199 6.37 -15.12 0.17
CA ASP A 199 6.14 -16.17 -0.82
C ASP A 199 4.73 -15.99 -1.39
N TYR A 200 4.64 -15.66 -2.68
CA TYR A 200 3.36 -15.42 -3.34
C TYR A 200 2.56 -16.70 -3.59
N GLY A 201 3.16 -17.87 -3.36
CA GLY A 201 2.53 -19.17 -3.58
C GLY A 201 2.38 -19.51 -5.06
N GLU A 202 2.14 -20.79 -5.31
CA GLU A 202 1.83 -21.35 -6.64
C GLU A 202 0.42 -21.97 -6.59
N ASP A 203 -0.30 -21.89 -7.72
CA ASP A 203 -1.53 -22.65 -7.99
C ASP A 203 -2.58 -22.67 -6.88
N GLY A 204 -3.04 -21.48 -6.46
CA GLY A 204 -4.15 -21.34 -5.53
C GLY A 204 -3.79 -21.55 -4.05
N ASN A 205 -2.52 -21.79 -3.73
CA ASN A 205 -2.05 -21.70 -2.35
C ASN A 205 -1.98 -20.23 -1.92
N PRO A 206 -2.40 -19.90 -0.68
CA PRO A 206 -2.29 -18.53 -0.19
C PRO A 206 -0.81 -18.16 -0.02
N GLY A 207 -0.50 -16.91 -0.36
CA GLY A 207 0.81 -16.34 -0.09
C GLY A 207 1.13 -16.37 1.41
N ARG A 208 2.41 -16.47 1.76
CA ARG A 208 2.88 -16.58 3.15
C ARG A 208 4.11 -15.74 3.41
N PHE A 209 4.14 -15.14 4.59
CA PHE A 209 5.33 -14.46 5.09
C PHE A 209 6.31 -15.45 5.72
N ILE A 210 7.54 -15.47 5.21
CA ILE A 210 8.62 -16.35 5.68
C ILE A 210 9.74 -15.49 6.26
N THR A 211 10.25 -15.88 7.42
CA THR A 211 11.42 -15.24 8.05
C THR A 211 12.30 -16.27 8.72
N GLU A 212 13.61 -16.10 8.58
CA GLU A 212 14.62 -17.02 9.10
C GLU A 212 15.89 -16.24 9.50
N SER A 213 16.81 -16.91 10.18
CA SER A 213 18.15 -16.34 10.45
C SER A 213 18.97 -16.14 9.18
N SER A 214 18.81 -17.02 8.18
CA SER A 214 19.40 -16.95 6.85
C SER A 214 18.67 -17.89 5.90
N PHE A 215 18.61 -17.57 4.60
CA PHE A 215 18.18 -18.50 3.57
C PHE A 215 19.39 -19.13 2.88
N GLY A 216 19.27 -20.41 2.50
CA GLY A 216 20.27 -21.07 1.67
C GLY A 216 20.22 -20.55 0.22
N ARG A 217 21.30 -20.77 -0.53
CA ARG A 217 21.25 -20.62 -1.99
C ARG A 217 20.46 -21.78 -2.59
N ALA A 218 19.54 -21.47 -3.50
CA ALA A 218 18.89 -22.50 -4.30
C ALA A 218 19.83 -23.02 -5.38
N ASP A 219 19.74 -24.32 -5.68
CA ASP A 219 20.52 -24.96 -6.73
C ASP A 219 20.02 -24.57 -8.13
N SER A 220 18.73 -24.24 -8.27
CA SER A 220 18.09 -23.81 -9.53
C SER A 220 16.87 -22.92 -9.29
N ARG A 221 16.51 -22.12 -10.30
CA ARG A 221 15.23 -21.40 -10.36
C ARG A 221 14.09 -22.37 -10.67
N HIS A 222 12.96 -22.20 -9.99
CA HIS A 222 11.72 -22.95 -10.25
C HIS A 222 10.71 -22.04 -10.92
N TYR A 223 10.36 -22.40 -12.16
CA TYR A 223 9.30 -21.79 -12.94
C TYR A 223 8.01 -22.59 -12.71
N CYS A 224 6.84 -21.98 -12.98
CA CYS A 224 5.58 -22.71 -12.91
C CYS A 224 5.67 -23.94 -13.83
N GLU A 225 5.55 -25.15 -13.28
CA GLU A 225 5.63 -26.36 -14.10
C GLU A 225 4.44 -26.37 -15.07
N ASP A 226 4.72 -26.44 -16.37
CA ASP A 226 3.71 -26.82 -17.35
C ASP A 226 3.24 -28.24 -16.97
N GLU A 227 1.98 -28.39 -16.53
CA GLU A 227 1.35 -29.72 -16.48
C GLU A 227 1.35 -30.29 -17.92
N THR A 228 2.38 -31.07 -18.26
CA THR A 228 2.41 -31.91 -19.47
C THR A 228 1.42 -33.07 -19.39
#